data_AF-A0A1X7TUW1-F1
#
_entry.id   AF-A0A1X7TUW1-F1
#
_cell.length_a   1.000
_cell.length_b   1.000
_cell.length_c   1.000
_cell.angle_alpha   90.00
_cell.angle_beta   90.00
_cell.angle_gamma   90.00
#
_symmetry.space_group_name_H-M   'P 1'
#
loop_
_entity.id
_entity.type
_entity.pdbx_description
1 polymer ?
#
loop_
_entity_poly.entity_id
_entity_poly.type
_entity_poly.pdbx_seq_one_letter_code
_entity_poly.pdbx_strand_id
1 'polypeptide(L)'
;FTAQFKNGSKENARDAIWFFGIAVPLFVLVPLFELVILPLFPKLEYFLINPLKGVGLAYILIILSIVSVFLIDLIGRIVADNDSNVPCFFNWKSIHQTINISYWILLIPSVLAGTSYFLTWIYSFEFLCCQSPFGMHGMIIGLFWFLHGIFTDFAIGILLVFYYHPMHSVTFMSCTSWLSLLFGIIAGIGLVVYVLIARWYVNRVRDTDLGLRAAVEEHWENRLTSENVTEAEDFLISSFK
;
A
#
# COMPACT_ATOMS: atom_id res chain seq x y z
N PHE A 1 -6.96 10.50 -16.71
CA PHE A 1 -7.35 11.71 -15.98
C PHE A 1 -6.99 13.03 -16.67
N THR A 2 -5.84 13.17 -17.34
CA THR A 2 -5.42 14.45 -17.96
C THR A 2 -6.20 14.86 -19.22
N ALA A 3 -6.83 13.93 -19.94
CA ALA A 3 -7.52 14.23 -21.21
C ALA A 3 -8.94 14.81 -21.08
N GLN A 4 -9.50 14.92 -19.86
CA GLN A 4 -10.89 15.37 -19.64
C GLN A 4 -11.03 16.87 -19.34
N PHE A 5 -9.93 17.62 -19.25
CA PHE A 5 -9.99 19.03 -18.86
C PHE A 5 -9.89 19.97 -20.08
N LYS A 6 -10.97 20.72 -20.32
CA LYS A 6 -11.14 21.69 -21.42
C LYS A 6 -10.02 22.74 -21.52
N ASN A 7 -9.33 23.03 -20.40
CA ASN A 7 -8.26 24.04 -20.30
C ASN A 7 -6.93 23.46 -19.75
N GLY A 8 -6.71 22.15 -19.80
CA GLY A 8 -5.45 21.55 -19.32
C GLY A 8 -4.29 21.87 -20.26
N SER A 9 -3.38 22.76 -19.85
CA SER A 9 -2.13 23.02 -20.58
C SER A 9 -1.33 21.72 -20.73
N LYS A 10 -1.12 21.30 -21.99
CA LYS A 10 -0.37 20.07 -22.32
C LYS A 10 1.14 20.26 -22.23
N GLU A 11 1.65 21.49 -22.35
CA GLU A 11 3.09 21.74 -22.54
C GLU A 11 3.93 21.41 -21.31
N ASN A 12 3.41 21.56 -20.08
CA ASN A 12 4.18 21.30 -18.85
C ASN A 12 3.65 20.16 -17.99
N ALA A 13 2.60 19.45 -18.42
CA ALA A 13 1.98 18.41 -17.59
C ALA A 13 2.95 17.23 -17.34
N ARG A 14 3.78 16.87 -18.33
CA ARG A 14 4.75 15.76 -18.20
C ARG A 14 5.84 16.09 -17.19
N ASP A 15 6.40 17.29 -17.26
CA ASP A 15 7.48 17.73 -16.39
C ASP A 15 6.98 17.99 -14.97
N ALA A 16 5.75 18.52 -14.82
CA ALA A 16 5.09 18.63 -13.53
C ALA A 16 4.84 17.25 -12.90
N ILE A 17 4.32 16.28 -13.66
CA ILE A 17 4.12 14.91 -13.16
C ILE A 17 5.44 14.26 -12.74
N TRP A 18 6.51 14.46 -13.52
CA TRP A 18 7.84 13.94 -13.18
C TRP A 18 8.40 14.59 -11.92
N PHE A 19 8.31 15.91 -11.80
CA PHE A 19 8.79 16.67 -10.65
C PHE A 19 8.01 16.32 -9.37
N PHE A 20 6.68 16.33 -9.41
CA PHE A 20 5.85 15.95 -8.28
C PHE A 20 5.88 14.45 -7.97
N GLY A 21 6.13 13.60 -8.97
CA GLY A 21 6.15 12.15 -8.81
C GLY A 21 7.49 11.60 -8.29
N ILE A 22 8.61 12.27 -8.56
CA ILE A 22 9.95 11.76 -8.22
C ILE A 22 10.70 12.72 -7.30
N ALA A 23 10.79 14.00 -7.67
CA ALA A 23 11.60 14.96 -6.92
C ALA A 23 10.99 15.28 -5.54
N VAL A 24 9.67 15.52 -5.48
CA VAL A 24 8.99 15.85 -4.23
C VAL A 24 9.03 14.69 -3.22
N PRO A 25 8.76 13.42 -3.58
CA PRO A 25 8.88 12.30 -2.65
C PRO A 25 10.29 12.12 -2.11
N LEU A 26 11.31 12.16 -2.96
CA LEU A 26 12.71 11.90 -2.56
C LEU A 26 13.32 13.04 -1.73
N PHE A 27 13.14 14.28 -2.17
CA PHE A 27 13.87 15.41 -1.57
C PHE A 27 13.08 16.17 -0.51
N VAL A 28 11.76 15.99 -0.45
CA VAL A 28 10.92 16.69 0.53
C VAL A 28 10.27 15.69 1.48
N LEU A 29 9.62 14.66 0.94
CA LEU A 29 8.82 13.74 1.76
C LEU A 29 9.69 12.83 2.63
N VAL A 30 10.77 12.25 2.08
CA VAL A 30 11.69 11.37 2.84
C VAL A 30 12.38 12.12 3.99
N PRO A 31 13.03 13.28 3.78
CA PRO A 31 13.66 14.00 4.90
C PRO A 31 12.63 14.51 5.92
N LEU A 32 11.46 14.95 5.48
CA LEU A 32 10.38 15.37 6.38
C LEU A 32 9.89 14.19 7.23
N PHE A 33 9.77 13.01 6.65
CA PHE A 33 9.32 11.83 7.37
C PHE A 33 10.35 11.40 8.42
N GLU A 34 11.64 11.29 8.05
CA GLU A 34 12.68 10.85 8.97
C GLU A 34 13.06 11.89 10.03
N LEU A 35 13.22 13.16 9.64
CA LEU A 35 13.75 14.20 10.53
C LEU A 35 12.67 14.91 11.34
N VAL A 36 11.42 14.88 10.89
CA VAL A 36 10.32 15.62 11.55
C VAL A 36 9.26 14.67 12.08
N ILE A 37 8.71 13.79 11.23
CA ILE A 37 7.53 12.99 11.63
C ILE A 37 7.89 11.91 12.64
N LEU A 38 8.96 11.13 12.40
CA LEU A 38 9.41 10.09 13.32
C LEU A 38 9.75 10.62 14.73
N PRO A 39 10.55 11.70 14.90
CA PRO A 39 10.85 12.21 16.23
C PRO A 39 9.64 12.89 16.90
N LEU A 40 8.71 13.48 16.14
CA LEU A 40 7.52 14.15 16.69
C LEU A 40 6.45 13.15 17.14
N PHE A 41 6.35 12.00 16.48
CA PHE A 41 5.37 10.95 16.78
C PHE A 41 6.04 9.59 17.01
N PRO A 42 6.75 9.39 18.14
CA PRO A 42 7.37 8.09 18.45
C PRO A 42 6.34 6.96 18.59
N LYS A 43 5.08 7.29 18.89
CA LYS A 43 3.97 6.30 18.90
C LYS A 43 3.60 5.79 17.51
N LEU A 44 3.94 6.51 16.44
CA LEU A 44 3.77 6.08 15.06
C LEU A 44 4.68 4.89 14.74
N GLU A 45 5.90 4.88 15.29
CA GLU A 45 6.83 3.75 15.19
C GLU A 45 6.22 2.48 15.78
N TYR A 46 5.62 2.56 16.98
CA TYR A 46 4.89 1.43 17.58
C TYR A 46 3.69 0.96 16.76
N PHE A 47 3.05 1.86 16.01
CA PHE A 47 1.98 1.49 15.09
C PHE A 47 2.54 0.81 13.82
N LEU A 48 3.69 1.28 13.32
CA LEU A 48 4.40 0.68 12.18
C LEU A 48 4.88 -0.74 12.50
N ILE A 49 5.37 -0.96 13.73
CA ILE A 49 5.87 -2.25 14.22
C ILE A 49 4.83 -3.39 14.13
N ASN A 50 3.53 -3.09 14.07
CA ASN A 50 2.50 -4.13 13.92
C ASN A 50 1.90 -4.10 12.50
N PRO A 51 2.58 -4.71 11.51
CA PRO A 51 2.22 -4.56 10.11
C PRO A 51 0.83 -5.12 9.79
N LEU A 52 0.34 -6.11 10.56
CA LEU A 52 -1.03 -6.62 10.46
C LEU A 52 -2.08 -5.54 10.82
N LYS A 53 -1.83 -4.69 11.81
CA LYS A 53 -2.76 -3.58 12.09
C LYS A 53 -2.71 -2.52 11.00
N GLY A 54 -1.51 -2.28 10.43
CA GLY A 54 -1.30 -1.39 9.31
C GLY A 54 -2.05 -1.82 8.04
N VAL A 55 -1.95 -3.09 7.64
CA VAL A 55 -2.72 -3.64 6.51
C VAL A 55 -4.23 -3.53 6.76
N GLY A 56 -4.68 -3.80 7.99
CA GLY A 56 -6.10 -3.63 8.37
C GLY A 56 -6.59 -2.18 8.22
N LEU A 57 -5.79 -1.20 8.64
CA LEU A 57 -6.10 0.23 8.45
C LEU A 57 -6.19 0.57 6.95
N ALA A 58 -5.26 0.07 6.14
CA ALA A 58 -5.28 0.29 4.70
C ALA A 58 -6.57 -0.26 4.06
N TYR A 59 -7.03 -1.44 4.47
CA TYR A 59 -8.30 -2.02 4.04
C TYR A 59 -9.52 -1.15 4.41
N ILE A 60 -9.54 -0.58 5.61
CA ILE A 60 -10.61 0.34 6.03
C ILE A 60 -10.61 1.60 5.16
N LEU A 61 -9.44 2.16 4.85
CA LEU A 61 -9.31 3.36 4.02
C LEU A 61 -9.78 3.12 2.57
N ILE A 62 -9.48 1.97 1.97
CA ILE A 62 -9.97 1.67 0.60
C ILE A 62 -11.49 1.49 0.57
N ILE A 63 -12.08 0.85 1.60
CA ILE A 63 -13.54 0.73 1.71
C ILE A 63 -14.17 2.11 1.86
N LEU A 64 -13.61 2.98 2.70
CA LEU A 64 -14.08 4.36 2.84
C LEU A 64 -13.99 5.14 1.52
N SER A 65 -12.93 4.92 0.75
CA SER A 65 -12.79 5.49 -0.60
C SER A 65 -13.89 5.01 -1.54
N ILE A 66 -14.16 3.70 -1.59
CA ILE A 66 -15.22 3.12 -2.45
C ILE A 66 -16.59 3.67 -2.07
N VAL A 67 -16.89 3.74 -0.77
CA VAL A 67 -18.15 4.32 -0.26
C VAL A 67 -18.24 5.81 -0.62
N SER A 68 -17.13 6.55 -0.55
CA SER A 68 -17.09 7.97 -0.93
C SER A 68 -17.40 8.16 -2.43
N VAL A 69 -16.81 7.33 -3.31
CA VAL A 69 -17.12 7.36 -4.75
C VAL A 69 -18.59 7.04 -5.00
N PHE A 70 -19.14 6.04 -4.32
CA PHE A 70 -20.55 5.68 -4.42
C PHE A 70 -21.47 6.83 -4.01
N LEU A 71 -21.19 7.49 -2.88
CA LEU A 71 -21.98 8.64 -2.41
C LEU A 71 -21.88 9.84 -3.35
N ILE A 72 -20.70 10.12 -3.90
CA ILE A 72 -20.50 11.20 -4.87
C ILE A 72 -21.31 10.96 -6.15
N ASP A 73 -21.29 9.72 -6.66
CA ASP A 73 -22.07 9.34 -7.85
C ASP A 73 -23.60 9.43 -7.58
N LEU A 74 -24.04 8.99 -6.40
CA LEU A 74 -25.44 9.08 -5.98
C LEU A 74 -25.91 10.55 -5.86
N ILE A 75 -25.14 11.40 -5.17
CA ILE A 75 -25.45 12.83 -5.01
C ILE A 75 -25.40 13.54 -6.36
N GLY A 76 -24.41 13.23 -7.18
CA GLY A 76 -24.27 13.78 -8.54
C GLY A 76 -25.51 13.54 -9.40
N ARG A 77 -26.20 12.41 -9.20
CA ARG A 77 -27.44 12.06 -9.90
C ARG A 77 -28.69 12.69 -9.30
N ILE A 78 -28.76 12.85 -7.98
CA ILE A 78 -29.88 13.57 -7.36
C ILE A 78 -29.89 15.03 -7.82
N VAL A 79 -28.71 15.62 -8.03
CA VAL A 79 -28.55 17.02 -8.48
C VAL A 79 -28.67 17.17 -10.00
N ALA A 80 -28.15 16.21 -10.78
CA ALA A 80 -28.33 16.17 -12.22
C ALA A 80 -29.70 15.55 -12.53
N ASP A 81 -30.71 16.41 -12.63
CA ASP A 81 -32.12 16.08 -12.94
C ASP A 81 -32.26 14.89 -13.90
N ASN A 82 -33.20 14.00 -13.58
CA ASN A 82 -33.57 12.63 -14.02
C ASN A 82 -33.27 12.11 -15.45
N ASP A 83 -32.37 12.72 -16.21
CA ASP A 83 -32.04 12.32 -17.56
C ASP A 83 -31.23 11.03 -17.52
N SER A 84 -31.85 9.93 -17.97
CA SER A 84 -31.36 8.55 -17.86
C SER A 84 -30.07 8.27 -18.63
N ASN A 85 -29.60 9.24 -19.41
CA ASN A 85 -28.48 9.13 -20.34
C ASN A 85 -27.13 9.62 -19.78
N VAL A 86 -26.98 9.73 -18.46
CA VAL A 86 -25.66 10.03 -17.89
C VAL A 86 -24.74 8.82 -18.01
N PRO A 87 -23.62 8.92 -18.76
CA PRO A 87 -22.69 7.82 -18.99
C PRO A 87 -21.95 7.38 -17.72
N CYS A 88 -21.42 6.16 -17.74
CA CYS A 88 -20.46 5.72 -16.73
C CYS A 88 -19.24 6.64 -16.70
N PHE A 89 -18.70 6.95 -15.52
CA PHE A 89 -17.42 7.66 -15.35
C PHE A 89 -16.26 6.99 -16.10
N PHE A 90 -16.34 5.67 -16.34
CA PHE A 90 -15.34 4.88 -17.05
C PHE A 90 -15.58 4.76 -18.56
N ASN A 91 -16.64 5.37 -19.09
CA ASN A 91 -16.89 5.37 -20.52
C ASN A 91 -16.08 6.49 -21.18
N TRP A 92 -15.03 6.13 -21.92
CA TRP A 92 -14.12 7.06 -22.58
C TRP A 92 -14.69 7.70 -23.86
N LYS A 93 -16.02 7.65 -24.04
CA LYS A 93 -16.70 8.33 -25.16
C LYS A 93 -16.85 9.82 -24.85
N SER A 94 -16.60 10.65 -25.87
CA SER A 94 -16.88 12.08 -25.83
C SER A 94 -18.39 12.29 -25.71
N ILE A 95 -18.84 12.88 -24.60
CA ILE A 95 -20.26 13.07 -24.31
C ILE A 95 -20.52 14.55 -24.05
N HIS A 96 -21.65 15.05 -24.58
CA HIS A 96 -21.97 16.48 -24.61
C HIS A 96 -22.50 17.02 -23.27
N GLN A 97 -22.89 16.13 -22.35
CA GLN A 97 -23.29 16.47 -20.98
C GLN A 97 -22.41 15.70 -19.99
N THR A 98 -21.51 16.41 -19.31
CA THR A 98 -20.75 15.90 -18.19
C THR A 98 -21.37 16.46 -16.90
N ILE A 99 -21.56 15.61 -15.88
CA ILE A 99 -21.92 16.13 -14.55
C ILE A 99 -20.81 17.10 -14.13
N ASN A 100 -21.18 18.35 -13.87
CA ASN A 100 -20.25 19.38 -13.48
C ASN A 100 -19.92 19.23 -11.98
N ILE A 101 -19.22 18.16 -11.61
CA ILE A 101 -18.78 17.91 -10.23
C ILE A 101 -17.49 18.70 -9.99
N SER A 102 -17.43 19.41 -8.87
CA SER A 102 -16.22 20.10 -8.44
C SER A 102 -15.07 19.10 -8.25
N TYR A 103 -13.92 19.37 -8.85
CA TYR A 103 -12.70 18.58 -8.72
C TYR A 103 -12.31 18.29 -7.26
N TRP A 104 -12.58 19.25 -6.36
CA TRP A 104 -12.32 19.14 -4.93
C TRP A 104 -13.04 17.98 -4.25
N ILE A 105 -14.23 17.60 -4.75
CA ILE A 105 -15.02 16.50 -4.19
C ILE A 105 -14.38 15.15 -4.56
N LEU A 106 -13.79 15.04 -5.76
CA LEU A 106 -13.09 13.83 -6.21
C LEU A 106 -11.71 13.66 -5.57
N LEU A 107 -11.17 14.73 -4.97
CA LEU A 107 -9.91 14.69 -4.23
C LEU A 107 -9.99 13.74 -3.03
N ILE A 108 -11.12 13.73 -2.32
CA ILE A 108 -11.32 12.91 -1.11
C ILE A 108 -11.12 11.41 -1.38
N PRO A 109 -11.88 10.76 -2.29
CA PRO A 109 -11.66 9.34 -2.59
C PRO A 109 -10.28 9.08 -3.19
N SER A 110 -9.74 10.01 -4.00
CA SER A 110 -8.41 9.84 -4.59
C SER A 110 -7.30 9.77 -3.54
N VAL A 111 -7.35 10.65 -2.53
CA VAL A 111 -6.38 10.68 -1.44
C VAL A 111 -6.52 9.45 -0.54
N LEU A 112 -7.76 9.04 -0.23
CA LEU A 112 -8.02 7.84 0.57
C LEU A 112 -7.51 6.57 -0.13
N ALA A 113 -7.83 6.39 -1.41
CA ALA A 113 -7.35 5.26 -2.20
C ALA A 113 -5.82 5.26 -2.34
N GLY A 114 -5.22 6.42 -2.63
CA GLY A 114 -3.77 6.56 -2.73
C GLY A 114 -3.06 6.23 -1.41
N THR A 115 -3.54 6.77 -0.30
CA THR A 115 -3.00 6.49 1.04
C THR A 115 -3.13 5.01 1.38
N SER A 116 -4.28 4.40 1.12
CA SER A 116 -4.49 2.96 1.32
C SER A 116 -3.51 2.12 0.50
N TYR A 117 -3.29 2.47 -0.77
CA TYR A 117 -2.36 1.76 -1.64
C TYR A 117 -0.94 1.81 -1.06
N PHE A 118 -0.43 3.00 -0.74
CA PHE A 118 0.91 3.15 -0.15
C PHE A 118 1.07 2.37 1.16
N LEU A 119 0.11 2.46 2.08
CA LEU A 119 0.17 1.74 3.35
C LEU A 119 0.14 0.22 3.14
N THR A 120 -0.73 -0.26 2.25
CA THR A 120 -0.79 -1.70 1.92
C THR A 120 0.58 -2.21 1.47
N TRP A 121 1.27 -1.49 0.58
CA TRP A 121 2.58 -1.90 0.09
C TRP A 121 3.65 -1.94 1.18
N ILE A 122 3.78 -0.84 1.94
CA ILE A 122 4.78 -0.72 3.00
C ILE A 122 4.61 -1.85 4.02
N TYR A 123 3.39 -2.00 4.55
CA TYR A 123 3.12 -3.01 5.57
C TYR A 123 3.16 -4.45 5.04
N SER A 124 2.77 -4.70 3.80
CA SER A 124 2.89 -6.04 3.22
C SER A 124 4.35 -6.45 3.07
N PHE A 125 5.22 -5.55 2.58
CA PHE A 125 6.64 -5.86 2.45
C PHE A 125 7.30 -6.03 3.82
N GLU A 126 7.03 -5.15 4.78
CA GLU A 126 7.55 -5.28 6.14
C GLU A 126 7.09 -6.59 6.78
N PHE A 127 5.82 -6.95 6.62
CA PHE A 127 5.29 -8.23 7.08
C PHE A 127 6.01 -9.41 6.44
N LEU A 128 6.15 -9.44 5.12
CA LEU A 128 6.83 -10.53 4.42
C LEU A 128 8.27 -10.66 4.87
N CYS A 129 9.02 -9.56 4.94
CA CYS A 129 10.40 -9.51 5.39
C CYS A 129 10.58 -9.95 6.86
N CYS A 130 9.62 -9.65 7.73
CA CYS A 130 9.65 -10.10 9.12
C CYS A 130 9.39 -11.61 9.25
N GLN A 131 8.52 -12.17 8.40
CA GLN A 131 8.10 -13.57 8.51
C GLN A 131 8.99 -14.55 7.74
N SER A 132 9.63 -14.12 6.65
CA SER A 132 10.47 -14.98 5.82
C SER A 132 11.83 -15.31 6.45
N PRO A 133 12.33 -16.55 6.33
CA PRO A 133 13.71 -16.87 6.68
C PRO A 133 14.70 -16.24 5.68
N PHE A 134 15.91 -15.92 6.14
CA PHE A 134 16.92 -15.16 5.38
C PHE A 134 17.17 -15.68 3.96
N GLY A 135 17.35 -16.99 3.78
CA GLY A 135 17.62 -17.59 2.47
C GLY A 135 16.43 -17.63 1.50
N MET A 136 15.19 -17.31 1.93
CA MET A 136 13.98 -17.46 1.11
C MET A 136 13.29 -16.12 0.78
N HIS A 137 13.87 -14.98 1.16
CA HIS A 137 13.28 -13.65 0.90
C HIS A 137 12.97 -13.44 -0.59
N GLY A 138 13.92 -13.76 -1.47
CA GLY A 138 13.74 -13.59 -2.92
C GLY A 138 12.57 -14.41 -3.47
N MET A 139 12.37 -15.64 -2.99
CA MET A 139 11.26 -16.50 -3.42
C MET A 139 9.91 -15.96 -2.93
N ILE A 140 9.83 -15.51 -1.68
CA ILE A 140 8.59 -14.97 -1.10
C ILE A 140 8.20 -13.64 -1.77
N ILE A 141 9.17 -12.77 -2.04
CA ILE A 141 8.94 -11.54 -2.81
C ILE A 141 8.48 -11.88 -4.23
N GLY A 142 9.09 -12.86 -4.88
CA GLY A 142 8.67 -13.33 -6.21
C GLY A 142 7.23 -13.86 -6.22
N LEU A 143 6.86 -14.67 -5.22
CA LEU A 143 5.49 -15.18 -5.06
C LEU A 143 4.49 -14.04 -4.83
N PHE A 144 4.87 -13.03 -4.04
CA PHE A 144 4.03 -11.86 -3.81
C PHE A 144 3.75 -11.08 -5.11
N TRP A 145 4.78 -10.83 -5.93
CA TRP A 145 4.60 -10.20 -7.25
C TRP A 145 3.76 -11.04 -8.20
N PHE A 146 3.94 -12.36 -8.21
CA PHE A 146 3.15 -13.27 -9.02
C PHE A 146 1.66 -13.23 -8.64
N LEU A 147 1.35 -13.32 -7.33
CA LEU A 147 -0.02 -13.20 -6.83
C LEU A 147 -0.61 -11.83 -7.14
N HIS A 148 0.17 -10.76 -6.95
CA HIS A 148 -0.26 -9.40 -7.31
C HIS A 148 -0.62 -9.28 -8.80
N GLY A 149 0.15 -9.90 -9.69
CA GLY A 149 -0.14 -10.00 -11.11
C GLY A 149 -1.48 -10.68 -11.39
N ILE A 150 -1.72 -11.87 -10.80
CA ILE A 150 -2.98 -12.60 -10.95
C ILE A 150 -4.18 -11.75 -10.51
N PHE A 151 -4.08 -11.07 -9.35
CA PHE A 151 -5.17 -10.21 -8.87
C PHE A 151 -5.39 -9.00 -9.78
N THR A 152 -4.32 -8.45 -10.35
CA THR A 152 -4.40 -7.35 -11.31
C THR A 152 -5.09 -7.80 -12.60
N ASP A 153 -4.76 -8.98 -13.12
CA ASP A 153 -5.43 -9.56 -14.30
C ASP A 153 -6.91 -9.80 -14.04
N PHE A 154 -7.27 -10.31 -12.86
CA PHE A 154 -8.66 -10.49 -12.45
C PHE A 154 -9.42 -9.16 -12.40
N ALA A 155 -8.81 -8.12 -11.82
CA ALA A 155 -9.40 -6.78 -11.76
C ALA A 155 -9.58 -6.16 -13.16
N ILE A 156 -8.59 -6.29 -14.04
CA ILE A 156 -8.68 -5.85 -15.44
C ILE A 156 -9.78 -6.62 -16.16
N GLY A 157 -9.88 -7.94 -15.94
CA GLY A 157 -10.95 -8.78 -16.50
C GLY A 157 -12.35 -8.27 -16.12
N ILE A 158 -12.58 -7.97 -14.84
CA ILE A 158 -13.85 -7.38 -14.39
C ILE A 158 -14.12 -6.04 -15.08
N LEU A 159 -13.13 -5.15 -15.13
CA LEU A 159 -13.27 -3.85 -15.78
C LEU A 159 -13.58 -3.97 -17.27
N LEU A 160 -12.95 -4.93 -17.97
CA LEU A 160 -13.22 -5.20 -19.38
C LEU A 160 -14.64 -5.73 -19.61
N VAL A 161 -15.15 -6.61 -18.74
CA VAL A 161 -16.54 -7.09 -18.83
C VAL A 161 -17.52 -5.92 -18.72
N PHE A 162 -17.32 -5.04 -17.73
CA PHE A 162 -18.16 -3.83 -17.57
C PHE A 162 -18.00 -2.83 -18.71
N TYR A 163 -16.83 -2.79 -19.36
CA TYR A 163 -16.57 -1.94 -20.51
C TYR A 163 -17.30 -2.42 -21.77
N TYR A 164 -17.25 -3.72 -22.07
CA TYR A 164 -17.89 -4.30 -23.26
C TYR A 164 -19.39 -4.54 -23.09
N HIS A 165 -19.83 -4.88 -21.88
CA HIS A 165 -21.23 -5.10 -21.54
C HIS A 165 -21.65 -4.14 -20.42
N PRO A 166 -21.81 -2.84 -20.74
CA PRO A 166 -22.30 -1.89 -19.75
C PRO A 166 -23.71 -2.26 -19.33
N MET A 167 -23.90 -2.52 -18.03
CA MET A 167 -25.22 -2.69 -17.43
C MET A 167 -26.05 -1.42 -17.73
N HIS A 168 -27.27 -1.61 -18.24
CA HIS A 168 -28.17 -0.51 -18.54
C HIS A 168 -28.39 0.31 -17.27
N SER A 169 -28.23 1.64 -17.36
CA SER A 169 -28.55 2.54 -16.26
C SER A 169 -30.02 2.37 -15.89
N VAL A 170 -30.31 2.11 -14.61
CA VAL A 170 -31.67 2.20 -14.07
C VAL A 170 -31.83 3.57 -13.42
N THR A 171 -33.07 4.02 -13.26
CA THR A 171 -33.41 5.38 -12.77
C THR A 171 -32.71 5.77 -11.48
N PHE A 172 -32.42 4.81 -10.59
CA PHE A 172 -31.73 5.04 -9.31
C PHE A 172 -30.22 4.73 -9.34
N MET A 173 -29.72 3.88 -10.25
CA MET A 173 -28.38 3.31 -10.15
C MET A 173 -27.59 3.41 -11.45
N SER A 174 -26.46 4.09 -11.38
CA SER A 174 -25.51 4.22 -12.49
C SER A 174 -24.68 2.96 -12.68
N CYS A 175 -24.14 2.80 -13.87
CA CYS A 175 -23.07 1.86 -14.16
C CYS A 175 -21.84 2.02 -13.24
N THR A 176 -21.46 3.24 -12.86
CA THR A 176 -20.37 3.52 -11.90
C THR A 176 -20.75 3.13 -10.46
N SER A 177 -22.00 3.36 -10.06
CA SER A 177 -22.55 2.93 -8.78
C SER A 177 -22.60 1.41 -8.69
N TRP A 178 -23.00 0.72 -9.76
CA TRP A 178 -22.97 -0.75 -9.85
C TRP A 178 -21.55 -1.30 -9.69
N LEU A 179 -20.58 -0.69 -10.38
CA LEU A 179 -19.18 -1.07 -10.28
C LEU A 179 -18.62 -0.81 -8.86
N SER A 180 -18.96 0.35 -8.27
CA SER A 180 -18.55 0.70 -6.90
C SER A 180 -19.16 -0.24 -5.86
N LEU A 181 -20.42 -0.64 -6.03
CA LEU A 181 -21.08 -1.62 -5.17
C LEU A 181 -20.42 -3.00 -5.30
N LEU A 182 -20.12 -3.45 -6.52
CA LEU A 182 -19.42 -4.72 -6.76
C LEU A 182 -18.03 -4.72 -6.10
N PHE A 183 -17.22 -3.68 -6.29
CA PHE A 183 -15.93 -3.56 -5.60
C PHE A 183 -16.10 -3.44 -4.08
N GLY A 184 -17.16 -2.79 -3.61
CA GLY A 184 -17.50 -2.73 -2.19
C GLY A 184 -17.80 -4.10 -1.58
N ILE A 185 -18.57 -4.94 -2.28
CA ILE A 185 -18.84 -6.33 -1.85
C ILE A 185 -17.55 -7.14 -1.83
N ILE A 186 -16.75 -7.08 -2.89
CA ILE A 186 -15.46 -7.80 -2.96
C ILE A 186 -14.53 -7.36 -1.82
N ALA A 187 -14.41 -6.04 -1.59
CA ALA A 187 -13.60 -5.49 -0.52
C ALA A 187 -14.14 -5.88 0.87
N GLY A 188 -15.46 -5.91 1.06
CA GLY A 188 -16.10 -6.34 2.30
C GLY A 188 -15.85 -7.81 2.61
N ILE A 189 -16.00 -8.70 1.62
CA ILE A 189 -15.65 -10.13 1.76
C ILE A 189 -14.17 -10.27 2.07
N GLY A 190 -13.32 -9.53 1.34
CA GLY A 190 -11.87 -9.49 1.57
C GLY A 190 -11.51 -9.08 2.99
N LEU A 191 -12.17 -8.06 3.55
CA LEU A 191 -11.97 -7.62 4.93
C LEU A 191 -12.37 -8.70 5.94
N VAL A 192 -13.49 -9.40 5.74
CA VAL A 192 -13.93 -10.48 6.63
C VAL A 192 -12.91 -11.62 6.63
N VAL A 193 -12.50 -12.07 5.44
CA VAL A 193 -11.47 -13.11 5.29
C VAL A 193 -10.16 -12.67 5.93
N TYR A 194 -9.76 -11.42 5.70
CA TYR A 194 -8.58 -10.83 6.29
C TYR A 194 -8.62 -10.87 7.83
N VAL A 195 -9.72 -10.44 8.45
CA VAL A 195 -9.87 -10.42 9.91
C VAL A 195 -9.82 -11.83 10.49
N LEU A 196 -10.43 -12.82 9.80
CA LEU A 196 -10.36 -14.22 10.21
C LEU A 196 -8.92 -14.74 10.16
N ILE A 197 -8.20 -14.52 9.06
CA ILE A 197 -6.80 -14.94 8.94
C ILE A 197 -5.94 -14.23 9.99
N ALA A 198 -6.07 -12.91 10.13
CA ALA A 198 -5.29 -12.11 11.06
C ALA A 198 -5.51 -12.52 12.53
N ARG A 199 -6.72 -12.97 12.88
CA ARG A 199 -7.02 -13.46 14.24
C ARG A 199 -6.35 -14.79 14.55
N TRP A 200 -6.21 -15.66 13.55
CA TRP A 200 -5.62 -16.99 13.69
C TRP A 200 -4.11 -16.99 13.42
N TYR A 201 -3.60 -15.91 12.83
CA TYR A 201 -2.19 -15.76 12.52
C TYR A 201 -1.39 -15.53 13.79
N VAL A 202 -0.42 -16.41 14.05
CA VAL A 202 0.56 -16.27 15.13
C VAL A 202 1.83 -15.70 14.54
N ASN A 203 2.23 -14.49 14.99
CA ASN A 203 3.47 -13.88 14.56
C ASN A 203 4.66 -14.76 14.94
N ARG A 204 5.54 -15.04 13.97
CA ARG A 204 6.81 -15.71 14.25
C ARG A 204 7.70 -14.80 15.09
N VAL A 205 8.14 -15.28 16.24
CA VAL A 205 9.22 -14.66 17.02
C VAL A 205 10.56 -15.10 16.43
N ARG A 206 11.43 -14.14 16.09
CA ARG A 206 12.79 -14.45 15.60
C ARG A 206 13.73 -14.64 16.80
N ASP A 207 13.89 -15.88 17.22
CA ASP A 207 14.99 -16.25 18.15
C ASP A 207 16.33 -16.43 17.40
N THR A 208 16.29 -16.40 16.06
CA THR A 208 17.42 -16.73 15.17
C THR A 208 18.48 -15.64 15.12
N ASP A 209 18.10 -14.38 15.28
CA ASP A 209 19.05 -13.27 15.33
C ASP A 209 19.80 -13.25 16.67
N LEU A 210 19.13 -13.61 17.78
CA LEU A 210 19.80 -13.85 19.05
C LEU A 210 20.74 -15.05 18.96
N GLY A 211 20.31 -16.17 18.37
CA GLY A 211 21.15 -17.37 18.28
C GLY A 211 22.38 -17.19 17.40
N LEU A 212 22.25 -16.54 16.24
CA LEU A 212 23.37 -16.28 15.33
C LEU A 212 24.31 -15.21 15.92
N ARG A 213 23.74 -14.14 16.49
CA ARG A 213 24.54 -13.09 17.13
C ARG A 213 25.25 -13.61 18.38
N ALA A 214 24.59 -14.43 19.20
CA ALA A 214 25.21 -15.10 20.35
C ALA A 214 26.28 -16.08 19.90
N ALA A 215 26.07 -16.86 18.83
CA ALA A 215 27.10 -17.77 18.30
C ALA A 215 28.30 -17.02 17.72
N VAL A 216 28.08 -15.86 17.08
CA VAL A 216 29.15 -14.99 16.59
C VAL A 216 29.88 -14.33 17.75
N GLU A 217 29.16 -13.78 18.73
CA GLU A 217 29.73 -13.20 19.97
C GLU A 217 30.56 -14.25 20.73
N GLU A 218 30.02 -15.46 20.93
CA GLU A 218 30.72 -16.59 21.55
C GLU A 218 31.98 -17.01 20.77
N HIS A 219 31.92 -17.02 19.43
CA HIS A 219 33.09 -17.32 18.61
C HIS A 219 34.20 -16.27 18.76
N TRP A 220 33.85 -14.98 18.84
CA TRP A 220 34.81 -13.90 19.05
C TRP A 220 35.35 -13.85 20.48
N GLU A 221 34.52 -14.11 21.49
CA GLU A 221 34.96 -14.23 22.89
C GLU A 221 35.96 -15.38 23.08
N ASN A 222 35.72 -16.54 22.46
CA ASN A 222 36.65 -17.67 22.48
C ASN A 222 37.99 -17.35 21.81
N ARG A 223 38.00 -16.54 20.75
CA ARG A 223 39.23 -16.09 20.08
C ARG A 223 40.04 -15.14 20.96
N LEU A 224 39.40 -14.14 21.56
CA LEU A 224 40.05 -13.17 22.46
C LEU A 224 40.64 -13.84 23.71
N THR A 225 39.92 -14.80 24.30
CA THR A 225 40.44 -15.56 25.44
C THR A 225 41.61 -16.45 25.07
N SER A 226 41.59 -17.09 23.89
CA SER A 226 42.72 -17.89 23.40
C SER A 226 43.99 -17.07 23.15
N GLU A 227 43.86 -15.85 22.61
CA GLU A 227 44.99 -14.91 22.40
C GLU A 227 45.56 -14.40 23.74
N ASN A 228 44.71 -14.05 24.70
CA ASN A 228 45.17 -13.60 26.02
C ASN A 228 45.91 -14.70 26.81
N VAL A 229 45.51 -15.97 26.67
CA VAL A 229 46.20 -17.10 27.33
C VAL A 229 47.59 -17.31 26.72
N THR A 230 47.72 -17.17 25.40
CA THR A 230 49.01 -17.30 24.73
C THR A 230 49.95 -16.13 25.06
N GLU A 231 49.45 -14.90 25.14
CA GLU A 231 50.26 -13.75 25.61
C GLU A 231 50.69 -13.91 27.07
N ALA A 232 49.81 -14.43 27.95
CA ALA A 232 50.15 -14.65 29.36
C ALA A 232 51.19 -15.76 29.56
N GLU A 233 51.12 -16.84 28.76
CA GLU A 233 52.14 -17.90 28.76
C GLU A 233 53.49 -17.38 28.23
N ASP A 234 53.50 -16.64 27.13
CA ASP A 234 54.73 -16.06 26.59
C ASP A 234 55.36 -15.02 27.55
N PHE A 235 54.53 -14.24 28.25
CA PHE A 235 55.01 -13.30 29.27
C PHE A 235 55.61 -14.03 30.47
N LEU A 236 54.95 -15.09 30.96
CA LEU A 236 55.47 -15.93 32.05
C LEU A 236 56.81 -16.58 31.67
N ILE A 237 56.90 -17.16 30.47
CA ILE A 237 58.13 -17.80 29.96
C ILE A 237 59.26 -16.76 29.79
N SER A 238 58.95 -15.53 29.39
CA SER A 238 59.94 -14.45 29.28
C SER A 238 60.45 -13.94 30.64
N SER A 239 59.62 -13.97 31.69
CA SER A 239 60.01 -13.51 33.03
C SER A 239 60.86 -14.52 33.83
N PHE A 240 60.82 -15.79 33.44
CA PHE A 240 61.59 -16.87 34.06
C PHE A 240 63.00 -17.05 33.45
N LYS A 241 63.37 -16.24 32.45
CA LYS A 241 64.66 -16.30 31.75
C LYS A 241 65.52 -15.08 32.07
#